data_AF-A0A7J3S180-F1
#
_entry.id   AF-A0A7J3S180-F1
#
_cell.length_a   1.000
_cell.length_b   1.000
_cell.length_c   1.000
_cell.angle_alpha   90.00
_cell.angle_beta   90.00
_cell.angle_gamma   90.00
#
_symmetry.space_group_name_H-M   'P 1'
#
loop_
_entity.id
_entity.type
_entity.pdbx_description
1 polymer ?
#
loop_
_entity_poly.entity_id
_entity_poly.type
_entity_poly.pdbx_seq_one_letter_code
_entity_poly.pdbx_strand_id
1 'polypeptide(L)' 'MLIPVRCFTCGALVGDKFYEFKDRISRGEEPTKVFEEMGIKRYCCRRMLMSGFEIVDHQIPYYEATERRRKSDAGIG' A
#
# COMPACT_ATOMS: atom_id res chain seq x y z
N MET A 1 1.55 6.24 5.22
CA MET A 1 2.71 5.32 5.10
C MET A 1 2.44 4.28 4.02
N LEU A 2 3.51 3.85 3.32
CA LEU A 2 3.47 2.87 2.23
C LEU A 2 3.74 1.45 2.75
N ILE A 3 3.42 0.44 1.94
CA ILE A 3 3.79 -0.95 2.23
C ILE A 3 5.31 -1.15 2.29
N PRO A 4 5.80 -2.13 3.06
CA PRO A 4 7.24 -2.37 3.13
C PRO A 4 7.76 -2.90 1.79
N VAL A 5 8.94 -2.42 1.38
CA VAL A 5 9.61 -2.89 0.14
C VAL A 5 9.93 -4.38 0.22
N ARG A 6 10.36 -4.86 1.39
CA ARG A 6 10.71 -6.27 1.65
C ARG A 6 9.94 -6.82 2.84
N CYS A 7 9.70 -8.12 2.86
CA CYS A 7 9.05 -8.79 3.98
C CYS A 7 9.92 -8.75 5.24
N PHE A 8 9.30 -8.43 6.38
CA PHE A 8 9.99 -8.33 7.67
C PHE A 8 10.60 -9.63 8.19
N THR A 9 10.11 -10.79 7.73
CA THR A 9 10.63 -12.10 8.16
C THR A 9 11.57 -12.70 7.14
N CYS A 10 11.13 -12.83 5.88
CA CYS A 10 11.86 -13.54 4.84
C CYS A 10 12.87 -12.65 4.06
N GLY A 11 12.75 -11.32 4.17
CA GLY A 11 13.54 -10.38 3.38
C GLY A 11 13.23 -10.38 1.88
N ALA A 12 12.30 -11.21 1.39
CA ALA A 12 11.91 -11.24 -0.02
C ALA A 12 11.24 -9.93 -0.45
N LEU A 13 11.39 -9.58 -1.73
CA LEU A 13 10.76 -8.40 -2.32
C LEU A 13 9.24 -8.59 -2.41
N VAL A 14 8.50 -7.67 -1.77
CA VAL A 14 7.03 -7.67 -1.74
C VAL A 14 6.42 -6.36 -2.23
N GLY A 15 7.13 -5.24 -2.14
CA GLY A 15 6.61 -3.93 -2.55
C GLY A 15 6.29 -3.83 -4.05
N ASP A 16 6.97 -4.61 -4.89
CA ASP A 16 6.73 -4.72 -6.34
C ASP A 16 5.39 -5.39 -6.68
N LYS A 17 4.86 -6.21 -5.77
CA LYS A 17 3.68 -7.07 -6.00
C LYS A 17 2.39 -6.49 -5.45
N PHE A 18 2.46 -5.46 -4.61
CA PHE A 18 1.29 -5.01 -3.87
C PHE A 18 0.17 -4.45 -4.74
N TYR A 19 0.48 -3.58 -5.70
CA TYR A 19 -0.56 -2.96 -6.53
C TYR A 19 -1.28 -3.99 -7.41
N GLU A 20 -0.55 -4.98 -7.94
CA GLU A 20 -1.14 -6.10 -8.67
C GLU A 20 -2.07 -6.93 -7.77
N PHE A 21 -1.61 -7.27 -6.55
CA PHE A 21 -2.43 -7.98 -5.58
C PHE A 21 -3.70 -7.19 -5.23
N LYS A 22 -3.58 -5.89 -4.90
CA LYS A 22 -4.69 -5.00 -4.55
C LYS A 22 -5.73 -4.92 -5.67
N ASP A 23 -5.29 -4.78 -6.92
CA ASP A 23 -6.17 -4.73 -8.10
C ASP A 23 -6.94 -6.05 -8.27
N ARG A 24 -6.26 -7.20 -8.25
CA ARG A 24 -6.90 -8.53 -8.36
C ARG A 24 -7.93 -8.78 -7.27
N ILE A 25 -7.60 -8.44 -6.02
CA ILE A 25 -8.56 -8.55 -4.89
C ILE A 25 -9.75 -7.61 -5.11
N SER A 26 -9.54 -6.40 -5.62
CA SER A 26 -10.63 -5.45 -5.89
C SER A 26 -11.60 -5.92 -6.98
N ARG A 27 -11.12 -6.78 -7.90
CA ARG A 27 -11.94 -7.45 -8.92
C ARG A 27 -12.72 -8.66 -8.39
N GLY A 28 -12.52 -9.03 -7.13
CA GLY A 28 -13.19 -10.16 -6.49
C GLY A 28 -12.48 -11.50 -6.68
N GLU A 29 -11.22 -11.52 -7.10
CA GLU A 29 -10.42 -12.74 -7.12
C GLU A 29 -10.14 -13.25 -5.70
N GLU A 30 -10.11 -14.58 -5.54
CA GLU A 30 -9.87 -15.20 -4.23
C GLU A 30 -8.38 -15.06 -3.84
N PRO A 31 -8.06 -14.58 -2.61
CA PRO A 31 -6.67 -14.28 -2.23
C PRO A 31 -5.70 -15.45 -2.34
N THR A 32 -6.13 -16.67 -2.02
CA THR A 32 -5.28 -17.86 -2.07
C THR A 32 -4.83 -18.16 -3.49
N LYS A 33 -5.76 -18.13 -4.46
CA LYS A 33 -5.47 -18.28 -5.89
C LYS A 33 -4.50 -17.21 -6.40
N VAL A 34 -4.73 -15.94 -6.04
CA VAL A 34 -3.85 -14.84 -6.43
C VAL A 34 -2.43 -15.08 -5.92
N PHE A 35 -2.26 -15.51 -4.67
CA PHE A 35 -0.93 -15.80 -4.13
C PHE A 35 -0.23 -16.97 -4.83
N GLU A 36 -0.97 -17.98 -5.27
CA GLU A 36 -0.42 -19.11 -6.03
C GLU A 36 0.03 -18.69 -7.42
N GLU A 37 -0.80 -17.94 -8.14
CA GLU A 37 -0.49 -17.42 -9.48
C GLU A 37 0.69 -16.45 -9.46
N MET A 38 0.79 -15.59 -8.44
CA MET A 38 1.93 -14.68 -8.25
C MET A 38 3.19 -15.38 -7.73
N GLY A 39 3.15 -16.69 -7.47
CA GLY A 39 4.30 -17.47 -7.01
C GLY A 39 4.72 -17.19 -5.55
N ILE A 40 3.86 -16.61 -4.73
CA ILE A 40 4.16 -16.25 -3.35
C ILE A 40 3.88 -17.45 -2.45
N LYS A 41 4.92 -18.26 -2.18
CA LYS A 41 4.78 -19.52 -1.44
C LYS A 41 4.78 -19.37 0.09
N ARG A 42 5.57 -18.43 0.63
CA ARG A 42 5.79 -18.34 2.09
C ARG A 42 4.72 -17.49 2.77
N TYR A 43 4.13 -18.02 3.85
CA TYR A 43 3.08 -17.33 4.62
C TYR A 43 3.54 -15.95 5.15
N CYS A 44 4.81 -15.81 5.54
CA CYS A 44 5.33 -14.56 6.07
C CYS A 44 5.34 -13.44 5.03
N CYS A 45 5.62 -13.77 3.77
CA CYS A 45 5.59 -12.81 2.68
C CYS A 45 4.11 -12.56 2.23
N ARG A 46 3.20 -13.56 2.29
CA ARG A 46 1.74 -13.38 2.06
C ARG A 46 1.09 -12.42 3.05
N ARG A 47 1.41 -12.55 4.34
CA ARG A 47 0.90 -11.67 5.41
C ARG A 47 1.13 -10.19 5.09
N MET A 48 2.29 -9.84 4.55
CA MET A 48 2.64 -8.44 4.25
C MET A 48 1.69 -7.81 3.22
N LEU A 49 1.25 -8.59 2.23
CA LEU A 49 0.33 -8.13 1.19
C LEU A 49 -1.12 -8.18 1.67
N MET A 50 -1.49 -9.23 2.39
CA MET A 50 -2.86 -9.45 2.86
C MET A 50 -3.31 -8.43 3.90
N SER A 51 -2.43 -8.03 4.83
CA SER A 51 -2.73 -7.03 5.87
C SER A 51 -2.14 -5.65 5.55
N GLY A 52 -1.57 -5.46 4.37
CA GLY A 52 -0.89 -4.22 4.03
C GLY A 52 -1.89 -3.19 3.51
N PHE A 53 -1.86 -1.99 4.08
CA PHE A 53 -2.71 -0.87 3.68
C PHE A 53 -1.90 0.43 3.67
N GLU A 54 -2.26 1.32 2.75
CA GLU A 54 -1.54 2.56 2.51
C GLU A 54 -2.22 3.72 3.23
N ILE A 55 -1.72 4.05 4.43
CA ILE A 55 -2.24 5.18 5.22
C ILE A 55 -1.96 6.53 4.53
N VAL A 56 -1.01 6.55 3.60
CA VAL A 56 -0.57 7.80 2.94
C VAL A 56 -1.72 8.46 2.19
N ASP A 57 -2.61 7.68 1.60
CA ASP A 57 -3.79 8.17 0.85
C ASP A 57 -4.74 8.98 1.73
N HIS A 58 -4.78 8.68 3.03
CA HIS A 58 -5.59 9.41 4.00
C HIS A 58 -4.86 10.61 4.62
N GLN A 59 -3.53 10.58 4.66
CA GLN A 59 -2.72 11.64 5.27
C GLN A 59 -2.47 12.81 4.33
N ILE A 60 -2.18 12.54 3.04
CA ILE A 60 -1.88 13.58 2.06
C ILE A 60 -2.95 14.68 2.00
N PRO A 61 -4.27 14.37 1.90
CA PRO A 61 -5.30 15.40 1.81
C PRO A 61 -5.31 16.37 3.00
N TYR A 62 -4.98 15.89 4.19
CA TYR A 62 -4.90 16.71 5.39
C TYR A 62 -3.74 17.71 5.32
N TYR A 63 -2.56 17.27 4.89
CA TYR A 63 -1.40 18.15 4.72
C TYR A 63 -1.63 19.15 3.58
N GLU A 64 -2.24 18.74 2.48
CA GLU A 64 -2.61 19.65 1.39
C GLU A 64 -3.59 20.73 1.85
N ALA A 65 -4.62 20.36 2.63
CA ALA A 65 -5.57 21.33 3.18
C ALA A 65 -4.90 22.31 4.14
N THR A 66 -3.97 21.83 4.97
CA THR A 66 -3.20 22.65 5.91
C THR A 66 -2.30 23.64 5.18
N GLU A 67 -1.59 23.22 4.14
CA GLU A 67 -0.74 24.09 3.32
C GLU A 67 -1.57 25.12 2.54
N ARG A 68 -2.76 24.76 2.06
CA ARG A 68 -3.68 25.72 1.42
C ARG A 68 -4.11 26.81 2.40
N ARG A 69 -4.44 26.47 3.65
CA ARG A 69 -4.78 27.45 4.71
C ARG A 69 -3.57 28.33 5.05
N ARG A 70 -2.38 27.75 5.17
CA ARG A 70 -1.16 28.51 5.43
C ARG A 70 -0.86 29.54 4.33
N LYS A 71 -1.06 29.17 3.06
CA LYS A 71 -0.88 30.09 1.92
C LYS A 71 -1.93 31.21 1.90
N SER A 72 -3.20 30.90 2.21
CA SER A 72 -4.23 31.93 2.34
C SER A 72 -3.93 32.90 3.48
N ASP A 73 -3.46 32.41 4.62
CA ASP A 73 -3.12 33.23 5.79
C ASP A 73 -1.86 34.08 5.55
N ALA A 74 -0.93 33.59 4.74
CA ALA A 74 0.29 34.31 4.36
C ALA A 74 0.09 35.34 3.21
N GLY A 75 -1.11 35.42 2.62
CA GLY A 75 -1.39 36.33 1.50
C GLY A 75 -0.61 36.00 0.21
N ILE A 76 -0.09 34.78 0.09
CA ILE A 76 0.64 34.31 -1.10
C ILE A 76 -0.38 33.59 -1.99
N GLY A 77 -1.12 34.38 -2.77
CA GLY A 77 -2.05 33.92 -3.81
C GLY A 77 -1.43 34.04 -5.18
#